data_AF-A0A8K0MB29-F1
#
_entry.id   AF-A0A8K0MB29-F1
#
_cell.length_a   1.000
_cell.length_b   1.000
_cell.length_c   1.000
_cell.angle_alpha   90.00
_cell.angle_beta   90.00
_cell.angle_gamma   90.00
#
_symmetry.space_group_name_H-M   'P 1'
#
loop_
_entity.id
_entity.type
_entity.pdbx_description
1 polymer ?
#
loop_
_entity_poly.entity_id
_entity_poly.type
_entity_poly.pdbx_seq_one_letter_code
_entity_poly.pdbx_strand_id
1 'polypeptide(L)'
;MKASIEAAAKKAEQLPIRFKDAVGRKFSFPFHLCGTWQGMEDLIKQAFLQVDVLGPHVQEGHYDLIGPDGEIILPSVWEKVVQPDWAITMTMWPMDKLPPVSRMPPGWHGAGRGIPPDVINVGPPKGGKSSKKKQESRGSGWIGFLARKPPKKNSGEGQGGSGED
;
A
#
# COMPACT_ATOMS: atom_id res chain seq x y z
N MET A 1 45.01 -17.86 9.09
CA MET A 1 43.69 -17.86 8.45
C MET A 1 42.61 -17.11 9.26
N LYS A 2 42.55 -17.19 10.60
CA LYS A 2 41.54 -16.43 11.40
C LYS A 2 41.67 -14.89 11.31
N ALA A 3 42.88 -14.34 11.33
CA ALA A 3 43.09 -12.88 11.30
C ALA A 3 42.64 -12.20 10.00
N SER A 4 42.72 -12.89 8.85
CA SER A 4 42.32 -12.32 7.56
C SER A 4 40.80 -12.23 7.38
N ILE A 5 40.03 -13.12 8.03
CA ILE A 5 38.57 -13.13 7.96
C ILE A 5 37.99 -12.01 8.83
N GLU A 6 38.53 -11.79 10.03
CA GLU A 6 38.05 -10.73 10.94
C GLU A 6 38.35 -9.32 10.39
N ALA A 7 39.53 -9.13 9.78
CA ALA A 7 39.86 -7.86 9.13
C ALA A 7 38.98 -7.57 7.89
N ALA A 8 38.54 -8.61 7.18
CA ALA A 8 37.60 -8.47 6.07
C ALA A 8 36.18 -8.15 6.57
N ALA A 9 35.73 -8.77 7.67
CA ALA A 9 34.44 -8.47 8.29
C ALA A 9 34.37 -7.00 8.77
N LYS A 10 35.42 -6.52 9.44
CA LYS A 10 35.51 -5.11 9.88
C LYS A 10 35.50 -4.13 8.70
N LYS A 11 36.14 -4.45 7.58
CA LYS A 11 36.08 -3.61 6.37
C LYS A 11 34.72 -3.66 5.69
N ALA A 12 34.08 -4.83 5.67
CA ALA A 12 32.73 -4.97 5.14
C ALA A 12 31.74 -4.11 5.93
N GLU A 13 31.83 -4.09 7.27
CA GLU A 13 31.02 -3.22 8.15
C GLU A 13 31.18 -1.71 7.87
N GLN A 14 32.23 -1.28 7.16
CA GLN A 14 32.38 0.12 6.74
C GLN A 14 31.63 0.46 5.44
N LEU A 15 31.19 -0.51 4.64
CA LEU A 15 30.52 -0.21 3.37
C LEU A 15 29.13 0.40 3.63
N PRO A 16 28.73 1.45 2.90
CA PRO A 16 27.45 2.12 3.14
C PRO A 16 26.28 1.30 2.60
N ILE A 17 25.07 1.58 3.10
CA ILE A 17 23.81 1.18 2.45
C ILE A 17 23.41 2.26 1.44
N ARG A 18 23.04 1.82 0.23
CA ARG A 18 22.46 2.66 -0.81
C ARG A 18 20.95 2.63 -0.65
N PHE A 19 20.36 3.73 -0.19
CA PHE A 19 18.94 3.82 0.07
C PHE A 19 18.24 4.68 -0.99
N LYS A 20 17.16 4.19 -1.57
CA LYS A 20 16.25 4.96 -2.42
C LYS A 20 14.92 5.11 -1.73
N ASP A 21 14.48 6.34 -1.49
CA ASP A 21 13.20 6.59 -0.84
C ASP A 21 12.00 6.50 -1.81
N ALA A 22 10.79 6.62 -1.27
CA ALA A 22 9.55 6.54 -2.04
C ALA A 22 9.35 7.68 -3.06
N VAL A 23 10.08 8.79 -2.94
CA VAL A 23 10.06 9.89 -3.91
C VAL A 23 11.23 9.83 -4.90
N GLY A 24 12.08 8.81 -4.80
CA GLY A 24 13.19 8.55 -5.71
C GLY A 24 14.49 9.27 -5.37
N ARG A 25 14.59 9.93 -4.22
CA ARG A 25 15.87 10.46 -3.72
C ARG A 25 16.78 9.31 -3.33
N LYS A 26 18.07 9.49 -3.55
CA LYS A 26 19.09 8.48 -3.23
C LYS A 26 19.98 8.98 -2.10
N PHE A 27 20.20 8.12 -1.13
CA PHE A 27 21.03 8.36 0.04
C PHE A 27 22.10 7.27 0.13
N SER A 28 23.21 7.61 0.77
CA SER A 28 24.28 6.66 1.10
C SER A 28 24.51 6.76 2.59
N PHE A 29 24.02 5.78 3.35
CA PHE A 29 24.12 5.77 4.80
C PHE A 29 25.28 4.90 5.26
N PRO A 30 26.18 5.38 6.14
CA PRO A 30 27.15 4.52 6.79
C PRO A 30 26.45 3.36 7.51
N PHE A 31 26.91 2.12 7.32
CA PHE A 31 26.23 0.94 7.88
C PHE A 31 26.12 1.00 9.40
N HIS A 32 27.12 1.51 10.11
CA HIS A 32 27.05 1.66 11.57
C HIS A 32 25.93 2.60 12.07
N LEU A 33 25.36 3.45 11.20
CA LEU A 33 24.22 4.32 11.54
C LEU A 33 22.87 3.71 11.18
N CYS A 34 22.82 2.77 10.23
CA CYS A 34 21.57 2.19 9.70
C CYS A 34 21.49 0.66 9.83
N GLY A 35 22.48 0.02 10.47
CA GLY A 35 22.53 -1.42 10.69
C GLY A 35 21.52 -1.92 11.70
N THR A 36 20.91 -1.02 12.48
CA THR A 36 19.74 -1.30 13.33
C THR A 36 18.48 -0.73 12.71
N TRP A 37 17.34 -1.35 13.00
CA TRP A 37 16.05 -0.86 12.50
C TRP A 37 15.81 0.58 12.99
N GLN A 38 16.05 0.84 14.28
CA GLN A 38 15.89 2.17 14.87
C GLN A 38 16.74 3.22 14.15
N GLY A 39 18.01 2.93 13.87
CA GLY A 39 18.89 3.87 13.18
C GLY A 39 18.45 4.14 11.75
N MET A 40 18.01 3.10 11.03
CA MET A 40 17.45 3.26 9.69
C MET A 40 16.14 4.07 9.70
N GLU A 41 15.22 3.75 10.62
CA GLU A 41 13.94 4.44 10.78
C GLU A 41 14.12 5.92 11.12
N ASP A 42 15.06 6.25 12.01
CA ASP A 42 15.37 7.64 12.38
C ASP A 42 15.87 8.43 11.17
N LEU A 43 16.77 7.85 10.36
CA LEU A 43 17.26 8.46 9.12
C LEU A 43 16.13 8.67 8.10
N ILE A 44 15.24 7.69 7.96
CA ILE A 44 14.04 7.80 7.10
C ILE A 44 13.15 8.94 7.59
N LYS A 45 12.80 8.97 8.89
CA LYS A 45 11.93 10.00 9.46
C LYS A 45 12.51 11.40 9.29
N GLN A 46 13.82 11.57 9.50
CA GLN A 46 14.52 12.83 9.26
C GLN A 46 14.41 13.29 7.80
N ALA A 47 14.56 12.37 6.84
CA ALA A 47 14.48 12.69 5.41
C ALA A 47 13.09 13.18 4.96
N PHE A 48 12.04 12.92 5.74
CA PHE A 48 10.64 13.21 5.41
C PHE A 48 10.01 14.32 6.26
N LEU A 49 10.77 15.00 7.14
CA LEU A 49 10.25 16.08 8.00
C LEU A 49 9.58 17.23 7.23
N GLN A 50 10.03 17.51 6.00
CA GLN A 50 9.52 18.62 5.17
C GLN A 50 8.71 18.15 3.96
N VAL A 51 8.31 16.86 3.91
CA VAL A 51 7.58 16.31 2.77
C VAL A 51 6.09 16.23 3.13
N ASP A 52 5.33 17.30 2.84
CA ASP A 52 3.97 17.49 3.38
C ASP A 52 2.99 16.33 3.13
N VAL A 53 3.06 15.67 1.97
CA VAL A 53 2.10 14.62 1.60
C VAL A 53 2.46 13.26 2.18
N LEU A 54 3.75 12.92 2.25
CA LEU A 54 4.21 11.59 2.66
C LEU A 54 4.74 11.56 4.10
N GLY A 55 5.17 12.71 4.62
CA GLY A 55 5.78 12.87 5.93
C GLY A 55 4.96 12.22 7.05
N PRO A 56 3.67 12.58 7.23
CA PRO A 56 2.84 11.99 8.28
C PRO A 56 2.80 10.45 8.24
N HIS A 57 2.64 9.87 7.05
CA HIS A 57 2.61 8.42 6.86
C HIS A 57 3.96 7.76 7.14
N VAL A 58 5.07 8.41 6.81
CA VAL A 58 6.41 7.94 7.14
C VAL A 58 6.64 7.99 8.65
N GLN A 59 6.15 9.00 9.36
CA GLN A 59 6.25 9.07 10.82
C GLN A 59 5.46 7.95 11.51
N GLU A 60 4.32 7.55 10.92
CA GLU A 60 3.48 6.44 11.38
C GLU A 60 4.01 5.05 10.99
N GLY A 61 5.05 4.97 10.15
CA GLY A 61 5.63 3.69 9.71
C GLY A 61 4.88 2.99 8.56
N HIS A 62 4.07 3.72 7.79
CA HIS A 62 3.26 3.15 6.69
C HIS A 62 4.06 2.98 5.38
N TYR A 63 5.16 2.23 5.46
CA TYR A 63 6.03 1.94 4.33
C TYR A 63 6.71 0.58 4.51
N ASP A 64 7.13 -0.01 3.39
CA ASP A 64 7.96 -1.21 3.36
C ASP A 64 9.36 -0.89 2.84
N LEU A 65 10.36 -1.61 3.35
CA LEU A 65 11.71 -1.62 2.81
C LEU A 65 11.92 -2.90 2.00
N ILE A 66 12.44 -2.73 0.79
CA ILE A 66 12.66 -3.80 -0.18
C ILE A 66 14.16 -4.01 -0.36
N GLY A 67 14.59 -5.26 -0.24
CA GLY A 67 15.96 -5.70 -0.45
C GLY A 67 16.37 -5.77 -1.93
N PRO A 68 17.65 -6.09 -2.21
CA PRO A 68 18.17 -6.22 -3.57
C PRO A 68 17.57 -7.39 -4.36
N ASP A 69 17.01 -8.38 -3.66
CA ASP A 69 16.27 -9.53 -4.20
C ASP A 69 14.81 -9.20 -4.56
N GLY A 70 14.31 -8.02 -4.15
CA GLY A 70 12.93 -7.61 -4.34
C GLY A 70 11.99 -8.09 -3.24
N GLU A 71 12.51 -8.64 -2.14
CA GLU A 71 11.71 -9.08 -0.99
C GLU A 71 11.54 -7.96 0.05
N ILE A 72 10.43 -7.99 0.78
CA ILE A 72 10.18 -7.05 1.89
C ILE A 72 11.00 -7.48 3.11
N ILE A 73 11.75 -6.53 3.67
CA ILE A 73 12.51 -6.71 4.91
C ILE A 73 11.68 -6.17 6.07
N LEU A 74 11.31 -7.05 7.00
CA LEU A 74 10.54 -6.66 8.20
C LEU A 74 11.45 -6.02 9.26
N PRO A 75 10.94 -5.06 10.07
CA PRO A 75 11.67 -4.46 11.18
C PRO A 75 12.30 -5.48 12.12
N SER A 76 11.56 -6.54 12.48
CA SER A 76 12.00 -7.55 13.46
C SER A 76 13.17 -8.43 13.02
N VAL A 77 13.49 -8.44 11.72
CA VAL A 77 14.59 -9.24 11.17
C VAL A 77 15.68 -8.38 10.51
N TRP A 78 15.52 -7.06 10.55
CA TRP A 78 16.40 -6.09 9.89
C TRP A 78 17.87 -6.36 10.18
N GLU A 79 18.26 -6.41 11.45
CA GLU A 79 19.65 -6.58 11.91
C GLU A 79 20.28 -7.90 11.44
N LYS A 80 19.47 -8.91 11.15
CA LYS A 80 19.93 -10.24 10.73
C LYS A 80 20.06 -10.38 9.23
N VAL A 81 19.28 -9.59 8.49
CA VAL A 81 19.14 -9.71 7.04
C VAL A 81 20.01 -8.68 6.34
N VAL A 82 20.01 -7.44 6.83
CA VAL A 82 20.68 -6.33 6.16
C VAL A 82 22.20 -6.51 6.17
N GLN A 83 22.85 -6.23 5.04
CA GLN A 83 24.30 -6.27 4.92
C GLN A 83 24.84 -4.95 4.36
N PRO A 84 26.12 -4.65 4.62
CA PRO A 84 26.81 -3.53 3.97
C PRO A 84 26.79 -3.62 2.44
N ASP A 85 26.87 -2.47 1.77
CA ASP A 85 26.77 -2.31 0.29
C ASP A 85 25.41 -2.69 -0.34
N TRP A 86 24.40 -3.06 0.46
CA TRP A 86 23.07 -3.36 -0.08
C TRP A 86 22.38 -2.13 -0.67
N ALA A 87 21.54 -2.39 -1.67
CA ALA A 87 20.61 -1.43 -2.24
C ALA A 87 19.21 -1.68 -1.67
N ILE A 88 18.72 -0.76 -0.86
CA ILE A 88 17.40 -0.81 -0.23
C ILE A 88 16.49 0.22 -0.90
N THR A 89 15.27 -0.19 -1.24
CA THR A 89 14.25 0.71 -1.79
C THR A 89 13.05 0.80 -0.86
N MET A 90 12.54 2.00 -0.62
CA MET A 90 11.32 2.23 0.16
C MET A 90 10.11 2.33 -0.76
N THR A 91 9.02 1.68 -0.38
CA THR A 91 7.69 1.88 -0.98
C THR A 91 6.69 2.26 0.09
N MET A 92 5.79 3.20 -0.23
CA MET A 92 4.66 3.49 0.66
C MET A 92 3.63 2.39 0.54
N TRP A 93 2.92 2.12 1.63
CA TRP A 93 1.73 1.28 1.57
C TRP A 93 0.66 1.90 0.65
N PRO A 94 -0.23 1.08 0.07
CA PRO A 94 -1.39 1.60 -0.64
C PRO A 94 -2.23 2.49 0.28
N MET A 95 -2.30 3.78 -0.02
CA MET A 95 -3.24 4.68 0.65
C MET A 95 -4.61 4.43 0.03
N ASP A 96 -5.49 3.72 0.75
CA ASP A 96 -6.90 3.67 0.41
C ASP A 96 -7.40 5.12 0.37
N LYS A 97 -7.54 5.66 -0.84
CA LYS A 97 -8.45 6.77 -1.03
C LYS A 97 -9.81 6.16 -0.72
N LEU A 98 -10.32 6.43 0.48
CA LEU A 98 -11.76 6.35 0.73
C LEU A 98 -12.44 6.85 -0.55
N PRO A 99 -13.42 6.11 -1.11
CA PRO A 99 -14.09 6.56 -2.33
C PRO A 99 -14.43 8.03 -2.10
N PRO A 100 -14.11 8.92 -3.06
CA PRO A 100 -14.27 10.35 -2.86
C PRO A 100 -15.65 10.52 -2.27
N VAL A 101 -15.75 11.07 -1.04
CA VAL A 101 -17.03 11.38 -0.41
C VAL A 101 -17.83 11.99 -1.52
N SER A 102 -18.85 11.25 -1.99
CA SER A 102 -19.63 11.64 -3.14
C SER A 102 -20.01 13.07 -2.82
N ARG A 103 -19.46 14.02 -3.58
CA ARG A 103 -19.83 15.42 -3.45
C ARG A 103 -21.35 15.35 -3.46
N MET A 104 -21.98 15.66 -2.33
CA MET A 104 -23.43 15.75 -2.28
C MET A 104 -23.81 16.58 -3.50
N PRO A 105 -24.79 16.13 -4.32
CA PRO A 105 -25.15 16.87 -5.51
C PRO A 105 -25.40 18.33 -5.11
N PRO A 106 -24.84 19.32 -5.84
CA PRO A 106 -25.15 20.72 -5.60
C PRO A 106 -26.67 20.91 -5.74
N GLY A 107 -27.38 20.95 -4.61
CA GLY A 107 -28.84 20.86 -4.60
C GLY A 107 -29.50 20.58 -3.25
N TRP A 108 -28.77 20.17 -2.20
CA TRP A 108 -29.34 20.08 -0.84
C TRP A 108 -29.37 21.42 -0.08
N HIS A 109 -29.37 22.54 -0.80
CA HIS A 109 -29.79 23.83 -0.25
C HIS A 109 -31.22 24.12 -0.76
N GLY A 110 -32.21 23.88 0.11
CA GLY A 110 -33.50 24.58 0.01
C GLY A 110 -34.73 23.70 -0.13
N ALA A 111 -35.28 23.27 1.01
CA ALA A 111 -36.73 23.30 1.21
C ALA A 111 -36.99 23.88 2.60
N GLY A 112 -36.99 25.20 2.67
CA GLY A 112 -37.49 25.89 3.86
C GLY A 112 -38.95 25.54 4.06
N ARG A 113 -39.30 25.10 5.28
CA ARG A 113 -40.64 25.30 5.82
C ARG A 113 -40.62 25.21 7.35
N GLY A 114 -40.63 26.39 7.96
CA GLY A 114 -41.40 26.72 9.16
C GLY A 114 -41.03 26.00 10.46
N ILE A 115 -40.33 26.73 11.33
CA ILE A 115 -40.53 26.60 12.77
C ILE A 115 -41.91 27.21 13.08
N PRO A 116 -42.90 26.47 13.59
CA PRO A 116 -44.02 27.10 14.29
C PRO A 116 -43.62 27.40 15.75
N PRO A 117 -43.93 28.60 16.27
CA PRO A 117 -43.78 28.89 17.69
C PRO A 117 -44.92 28.25 18.50
N ASP A 118 -44.55 27.74 19.68
CA ASP A 118 -45.36 27.52 20.89
C ASP A 118 -46.78 26.91 20.74
N VAL A 119 -46.92 25.65 21.14
CA VAL A 119 -48.14 25.17 21.80
C VAL A 119 -47.76 24.12 22.85
N ILE A 120 -47.85 24.53 24.11
CA ILE A 120 -47.89 23.68 25.30
C ILE A 120 -49.10 22.75 25.19
N ASN A 121 -48.90 21.43 25.22
CA ASN A 121 -49.91 20.53 25.79
C ASN A 121 -49.31 19.24 26.36
N VAL A 122 -49.72 18.93 27.59
CA VAL A 122 -49.30 17.82 28.45
C VAL A 122 -50.26 16.65 28.25
N GLY A 123 -49.77 15.42 27.99
CA GLY A 123 -50.57 14.20 28.12
C GLY A 123 -50.07 12.97 27.33
N PRO A 124 -50.35 11.72 27.76
CA PRO A 124 -49.28 10.71 27.86
C PRO A 124 -49.58 9.40 27.06
N PRO A 125 -48.90 8.26 27.29
CA PRO A 125 -48.28 7.42 26.25
C PRO A 125 -49.14 6.20 25.84
N LYS A 126 -48.76 5.48 24.76
CA LYS A 126 -49.04 4.05 24.45
C LYS A 126 -48.46 3.77 23.05
N GLY A 127 -47.56 2.80 22.83
CA GLY A 127 -47.67 1.39 23.17
C GLY A 127 -48.43 0.65 22.08
N GLY A 128 -47.75 0.08 21.07
CA GLY A 128 -48.40 -0.60 19.95
C GLY A 128 -47.46 -1.48 19.11
N LYS A 129 -47.67 -2.79 19.18
CA LYS A 129 -46.84 -3.90 18.69
C LYS A 129 -46.77 -4.03 17.15
N SER A 130 -45.60 -4.49 16.68
CA SER A 130 -45.32 -5.65 15.80
C SER A 130 -46.23 -5.92 14.57
N SER A 131 -45.62 -6.17 13.39
CA SER A 131 -45.91 -7.34 12.51
C SER A 131 -45.06 -7.40 11.23
N LYS A 132 -44.03 -8.26 11.28
CA LYS A 132 -43.52 -9.22 10.29
C LYS A 132 -44.22 -9.32 8.91
N LYS A 133 -43.45 -9.28 7.82
CA LYS A 133 -43.69 -10.12 6.62
C LYS A 133 -42.39 -10.63 5.97
N LYS A 134 -42.25 -11.96 6.05
CA LYS A 134 -41.40 -12.92 5.30
C LYS A 134 -41.97 -12.97 3.85
N GLN A 135 -41.33 -13.40 2.75
CA GLN A 135 -40.43 -14.53 2.51
C GLN A 135 -40.04 -14.58 1.00
N GLU A 136 -38.83 -15.06 0.71
CA GLU A 136 -38.26 -15.79 -0.46
C GLU A 136 -38.87 -15.75 -1.88
N SER A 137 -37.98 -15.77 -2.88
CA SER A 137 -37.73 -16.95 -3.75
C SER A 137 -36.30 -16.83 -4.33
N ARG A 138 -35.36 -17.75 -4.04
CA ARG A 138 -35.05 -19.02 -4.75
C ARG A 138 -34.84 -18.85 -6.26
N GLY A 139 -33.65 -19.23 -6.76
CA GLY A 139 -33.53 -19.71 -8.13
C GLY A 139 -32.26 -19.34 -8.88
N SER A 140 -31.32 -20.26 -8.90
CA SER A 140 -30.20 -20.37 -9.84
C SER A 140 -30.65 -20.56 -11.30
N GLY A 141 -30.04 -19.79 -12.23
CA GLY A 141 -29.42 -20.32 -13.44
C GLY A 141 -30.17 -20.31 -14.80
N TRP A 142 -29.39 -19.90 -15.83
CA TRP A 142 -29.34 -20.37 -17.24
C TRP A 142 -30.05 -19.58 -18.37
N ILE A 143 -29.22 -19.27 -19.41
CA ILE A 143 -29.47 -19.02 -20.85
C ILE A 143 -29.89 -17.58 -21.23
N GLY A 144 -29.28 -16.83 -22.15
CA GLY A 144 -28.22 -16.96 -23.18
C GLY A 144 -28.16 -15.59 -23.90
N PHE A 145 -27.06 -15.12 -24.50
CA PHE A 145 -26.83 -15.17 -25.96
C PHE A 145 -25.38 -14.68 -26.29
N LEU A 146 -24.58 -15.59 -26.85
CA LEU A 146 -23.45 -15.47 -27.79
C LEU A 146 -22.16 -14.65 -27.49
N ALA A 147 -21.11 -15.41 -27.15
CA ALA A 147 -19.93 -15.70 -27.98
C ALA A 147 -19.15 -14.54 -28.66
N ARG A 148 -17.84 -14.45 -28.33
CA ARG A 148 -16.65 -14.43 -29.24
C ARG A 148 -15.45 -13.73 -28.54
N LYS A 149 -14.49 -14.49 -27.97
CA LYS A 149 -13.20 -14.97 -28.55
C LYS A 149 -11.99 -14.10 -28.10
N PRO A 150 -10.97 -14.66 -27.43
CA PRO A 150 -9.75 -13.94 -27.00
C PRO A 150 -8.67 -13.91 -28.13
N PRO A 151 -7.80 -12.87 -28.19
CA PRO A 151 -6.70 -12.83 -29.14
C PRO A 151 -5.50 -13.69 -28.70
N LYS A 152 -4.83 -14.27 -29.70
CA LYS A 152 -3.75 -15.27 -29.61
C LYS A 152 -2.37 -14.65 -29.37
N LYS A 153 -1.57 -15.43 -28.63
CA LYS A 153 -0.12 -15.41 -28.46
C LYS A 153 0.60 -15.59 -29.81
N ASN A 154 1.61 -14.75 -30.08
CA ASN A 154 2.45 -14.85 -31.28
C ASN A 154 3.77 -15.56 -30.90
N SER A 155 3.96 -16.77 -31.43
CA SER A 155 5.22 -17.51 -31.43
C SER A 155 5.61 -17.70 -32.89
N GLY A 156 6.63 -16.96 -33.34
CA GLY A 156 7.21 -17.09 -34.67
C GLY A 156 8.39 -18.05 -34.62
N GLU A 157 8.16 -19.28 -35.05
CA GLU A 157 9.18 -20.29 -35.37
C GLU A 157 9.11 -20.49 -36.88
N GLY A 158 10.16 -20.06 -37.60
CA GLY A 158 10.29 -20.20 -39.04
C GLY A 158 11.11 -21.46 -39.37
N GLN A 159 10.44 -22.44 -39.97
CA GLN A 159 11.03 -23.65 -40.53
C GLN A 159 11.89 -23.36 -41.76
N GLY A 160 12.90 -24.20 -41.95
CA GLY A 160 13.87 -24.15 -43.03
C GLY A 160 13.32 -24.54 -44.40
N GLY A 161 14.16 -24.27 -45.40
CA GLY A 161 14.01 -24.71 -46.78
C GLY A 161 15.32 -25.35 -47.25
N SER A 162 15.19 -26.56 -47.76
CA SER A 162 16.19 -27.38 -48.45
C SER A 162 16.17 -27.14 -49.96
N GLY A 163 17.33 -27.33 -50.60
CA GLY A 163 17.60 -27.52 -52.04
C GLY A 163 19.12 -27.43 -52.25
N GLU A 164 19.86 -28.51 -52.55
CA GLU A 164 20.13 -29.08 -53.90
C GLU A 164 20.67 -27.99 -54.85
N ASP A 165 21.89 -27.99 -55.38
CA ASP A 165 22.90 -29.01 -55.77
C ASP A 165 24.34 -28.55 -55.42
#